data_AF-A0A212LQA6-F1
#
_entry.id   AF-A0A212LQA6-F1
#
_cell.length_a   1.000
_cell.length_b   1.000
_cell.length_c   1.000
_cell.angle_alpha   90.00
_cell.angle_beta   90.00
_cell.angle_gamma   90.00
#
_symmetry.space_group_name_H-M   'P 1'
#
loop_
_entity.id
_entity.type
_entity.pdbx_description
1 polymer ?
#
loop_
_entity_poly.entity_id
_entity_poly.type
_entity_poly.pdbx_seq_one_letter_code
_entity_poly.pdbx_strand_id
1 'polypeptide(L)'
;MQKDTPQAIENAKTANRIARDKCIRKLFLLSLAVTIVVTILLGFKVPNQDFGSARYIGSMIGSFIVIFLSSSLSFAVVRLARDASVLTAGLGTGVVIALLMSVNMYYSALHDLEEHFSAAPVEDIESMQR
;
A
#
# COMPACT_ATOMS: atom_id res chain seq x y z
N MET A 1 -25.70 9.26 -39.89
CA MET A 1 -24.49 9.74 -39.16
C MET A 1 -24.95 10.58 -37.99
N GLN A 2 -24.97 9.98 -36.80
CA GLN A 2 -25.33 10.65 -35.56
C GLN A 2 -24.15 11.54 -35.17
N LYS A 3 -24.27 12.85 -35.39
CA LYS A 3 -23.31 13.83 -34.87
C LYS A 3 -23.45 13.78 -33.35
N ASP A 4 -22.59 13.03 -32.69
CA ASP A 4 -22.38 13.20 -31.26
C ASP A 4 -22.08 14.68 -31.03
N THR A 5 -23.01 15.37 -30.38
CA THR A 5 -22.88 16.79 -30.09
C THR A 5 -21.59 16.98 -29.28
N PRO A 6 -20.77 18.01 -29.57
CA PRO A 6 -19.54 18.26 -28.81
C PRO A 6 -19.76 18.28 -27.28
N GLN A 7 -20.97 18.64 -26.87
CA GLN A 7 -21.45 18.61 -25.48
C GLN A 7 -21.57 17.19 -24.88
N ALA A 8 -21.96 16.17 -25.67
CA ALA A 8 -22.01 14.77 -25.22
C ALA A 8 -20.60 14.21 -24.96
N ILE A 9 -19.63 14.57 -25.81
CA ILE A 9 -18.22 14.18 -25.66
C ILE A 9 -17.61 14.83 -24.42
N GLU A 10 -17.92 16.12 -24.17
CA GLU A 10 -17.46 16.84 -22.99
C GLU A 10 -18.04 16.27 -21.68
N ASN A 11 -19.33 15.95 -21.68
CA ASN A 11 -20.00 15.30 -20.54
C ASN A 11 -19.40 13.92 -20.24
N ALA A 12 -19.10 13.11 -21.27
CA ALA A 12 -18.47 11.80 -21.12
C ALA A 12 -17.05 11.90 -20.55
N LYS A 13 -16.24 12.86 -21.03
CA LYS A 13 -14.89 13.12 -20.47
C LYS A 13 -14.95 13.54 -19.00
N THR A 14 -15.92 14.39 -18.65
CA THR A 14 -16.10 14.89 -17.27
C THR A 14 -16.53 13.77 -16.32
N ALA A 15 -17.52 12.96 -16.73
CA ALA A 15 -17.94 11.77 -15.97
C ALA A 15 -16.77 10.79 -15.75
N ASN A 16 -15.93 10.61 -16.77
CA ASN A 16 -14.76 9.75 -16.68
C ASN A 16 -13.70 10.24 -15.69
N ARG A 17 -13.45 11.55 -15.68
CA ARG A 17 -12.55 12.20 -14.70
C ARG A 17 -13.08 12.03 -13.27
N ILE A 18 -14.37 12.27 -13.05
CA ILE A 18 -15.01 12.13 -11.73
C ILE A 18 -14.90 10.70 -11.21
N ALA A 19 -15.17 9.69 -12.04
CA ALA A 19 -15.07 8.30 -11.61
C ALA A 19 -13.61 7.87 -11.32
N ARG A 20 -12.66 8.36 -12.12
CA ARG A 20 -11.23 8.13 -11.90
C ARG A 20 -10.79 8.71 -10.56
N ASP A 21 -11.16 9.96 -10.28
CA ASP A 21 -10.79 10.64 -9.04
C ASP A 21 -11.41 9.92 -7.82
N LYS A 22 -12.64 9.42 -7.95
CA LYS A 22 -13.27 8.53 -6.94
C LYS A 22 -12.48 7.23 -6.74
N CYS A 23 -12.01 6.59 -7.80
CA CYS A 23 -11.22 5.35 -7.71
C CYS A 23 -9.86 5.60 -7.04
N ILE A 24 -9.15 6.66 -7.42
CA ILE A 24 -7.88 7.05 -6.81
C ILE A 24 -8.08 7.35 -5.33
N ARG A 25 -9.16 8.06 -4.95
CA ARG A 25 -9.48 8.33 -3.55
C ARG A 25 -9.73 7.05 -2.75
N LYS A 26 -10.39 6.04 -3.35
CA LYS A 26 -10.56 4.73 -2.71
C LYS A 26 -9.24 4.00 -2.52
N LEU A 27 -8.36 4.01 -3.54
CA LEU A 27 -7.02 3.42 -3.43
C LEU A 27 -6.17 4.12 -2.38
N PHE A 28 -6.27 5.44 -2.27
CA PHE A 28 -5.62 6.23 -1.23
C PHE A 28 -6.09 5.80 0.18
N LEU A 29 -7.41 5.76 0.40
CA LEU A 29 -7.98 5.36 1.68
C LEU A 29 -7.64 3.91 2.04
N LEU A 30 -7.65 3.00 1.05
CA LEU A 30 -7.25 1.62 1.25
C LEU A 30 -5.76 1.53 1.63
N SER A 31 -4.88 2.20 0.88
CA SER A 31 -3.44 2.20 1.16
C SER A 31 -3.15 2.75 2.55
N LEU A 32 -3.87 3.80 2.96
CA LEU A 32 -3.76 4.39 4.28
C LEU A 32 -4.20 3.40 5.37
N ALA A 33 -5.39 2.81 5.21
CA ALA A 33 -5.94 1.85 6.16
C ALA A 33 -5.01 0.64 6.34
N VAL A 34 -4.50 0.08 5.23
CA VAL A 34 -3.61 -1.07 5.29
C VAL A 34 -2.26 -0.70 5.91
N THR A 35 -1.70 0.47 5.59
CA THR A 35 -0.46 0.94 6.23
C THR A 35 -0.62 1.10 7.74
N ILE A 36 -1.75 1.67 8.19
CA ILE A 36 -2.07 1.78 9.62
C ILE A 36 -2.12 0.40 10.27
N VAL A 37 -2.86 -0.55 9.67
CA VAL A 37 -2.99 -1.92 10.19
C VAL A 37 -1.63 -2.61 10.28
N VAL A 38 -0.83 -2.59 9.21
CA VAL A 38 0.51 -3.21 9.17
C VAL A 38 1.42 -2.58 10.21
N THR A 39 1.42 -1.26 10.34
CA THR A 39 2.31 -0.58 11.29
C THR A 39 1.88 -0.85 12.73
N ILE A 40 0.59 -0.89 13.04
CA ILE A 40 0.12 -1.28 14.39
C ILE A 40 0.57 -2.71 14.70
N LEU A 41 0.37 -3.65 13.77
CA LEU A 41 0.77 -5.05 13.95
C LEU A 41 2.29 -5.21 14.14
N LEU A 42 3.10 -4.45 13.42
CA LEU A 42 4.56 -4.47 13.53
C LEU A 42 5.07 -3.69 14.74
N GLY A 43 4.43 -2.58 15.11
CA GLY A 43 4.77 -1.80 16.30
C GLY A 43 4.60 -2.59 17.59
N PHE A 44 3.66 -3.52 17.65
CA PHE A 44 3.56 -4.48 18.76
C PHE A 44 4.68 -5.54 18.78
N LYS A 45 5.36 -5.78 17.65
CA LYS A 45 6.39 -6.83 17.51
C LYS A 45 7.83 -6.32 17.62
N VAL A 46 8.10 -5.03 17.46
CA VAL A 46 9.46 -4.48 17.49
C VAL A 46 9.73 -3.82 18.85
N PRO A 47 10.44 -4.48 19.79
CA PRO A 47 10.59 -3.98 21.16
C PRO A 47 11.46 -2.73 21.33
N ASN A 48 12.02 -2.18 20.24
CA ASN A 48 12.98 -1.06 20.27
C ASN A 48 12.61 0.11 19.34
N GLN A 49 11.36 0.22 18.88
CA GLN A 49 10.90 1.41 18.18
C GLN A 49 10.01 2.27 19.09
N ASP A 50 10.55 3.39 19.55
CA ASP A 50 9.76 4.41 20.23
C ASP A 50 8.63 4.88 19.30
N PHE A 51 7.40 4.61 19.74
CA PHE A 51 6.19 5.12 19.08
C PHE A 51 6.27 6.63 18.97
N GLY A 52 6.17 7.15 17.74
CA GLY A 52 6.26 8.59 17.47
C GLY A 52 7.67 9.13 17.22
N SER A 53 8.70 8.29 17.21
CA SER A 53 10.03 8.70 16.74
C SER A 53 9.99 9.11 15.26
N ALA A 54 10.87 10.02 14.85
CA ALA A 54 10.97 10.46 13.45
C ALA A 54 11.24 9.28 12.49
N ARG A 55 11.97 8.27 12.96
CA ARG A 55 12.24 7.03 12.21
C ARG A 55 10.98 6.19 12.02
N TYR A 56 10.15 6.04 13.05
CA TYR A 56 8.86 5.34 12.97
C TYR A 56 7.89 6.05 12.01
N ILE A 57 7.75 7.37 12.16
CA ILE A 57 6.88 8.19 11.29
C ILE A 57 7.38 8.16 9.84
N GLY A 58 8.69 8.27 9.63
CA GLY A 58 9.30 8.17 8.29
C GLY A 58 9.05 6.82 7.62
N SER A 59 9.17 5.72 8.37
CA SER A 59 8.86 4.37 7.89
C SER A 59 7.38 4.21 7.51
N MET A 60 6.47 4.72 8.34
CA MET A 60 5.03 4.75 8.04
C MET A 60 4.74 5.48 6.74
N ILE A 61 5.27 6.70 6.59
CA ILE A 61 5.05 7.54 5.42
C ILE A 61 5.65 6.89 4.17
N GLY A 62 6.87 6.35 4.27
CA GLY A 62 7.52 5.66 3.16
C GLY A 62 6.73 4.45 2.68
N SER A 63 6.30 3.59 3.61
CA SER A 63 5.48 2.41 3.33
C SER A 63 4.15 2.79 2.64
N PHE A 64 3.48 3.81 3.18
CA PHE A 64 2.25 4.35 2.61
C PHE A 64 2.44 4.81 1.16
N ILE A 65 3.49 5.61 0.90
CA ILE A 65 3.76 6.15 -0.43
C ILE A 65 4.02 5.02 -1.43
N VAL A 66 4.83 4.01 -1.06
CA VAL A 66 5.16 2.88 -1.94
C VAL A 66 3.91 2.07 -2.28
N ILE A 67 3.09 1.73 -1.29
CA ILE A 67 1.83 0.98 -1.51
C ILE A 67 0.87 1.78 -2.39
N PHE A 68 0.71 3.07 -2.11
CA PHE A 68 -0.20 3.92 -2.87
C PHE A 68 0.24 4.10 -4.32
N LEU A 69 1.52 4.39 -4.56
CA LEU A 69 2.06 4.60 -5.91
C LEU A 69 2.02 3.31 -6.74
N SER A 70 2.44 2.17 -6.18
CA SER A 70 2.41 0.88 -6.89
C SER A 70 0.98 0.46 -7.25
N SER A 71 0.03 0.64 -6.34
CA SER A 71 -1.39 0.35 -6.56
C SER A 71 -2.01 1.28 -7.60
N SER A 72 -1.67 2.58 -7.54
CA SER A 72 -2.14 3.59 -8.49
C SER A 72 -1.55 3.37 -9.89
N LEU A 73 -0.28 2.99 -9.97
CA LEU A 73 0.39 2.64 -11.23
C LEU A 73 -0.27 1.41 -11.86
N SER A 74 -0.53 0.37 -11.06
CA SER A 74 -1.21 -0.84 -11.54
C SER A 74 -2.64 -0.57 -12.02
N PHE A 75 -3.37 0.30 -11.31
CA PHE A 75 -4.65 0.82 -11.78
C PHE A 75 -4.53 1.52 -13.13
N ALA A 76 -3.54 2.41 -13.28
CA ALA A 76 -3.32 3.16 -14.52
C ALA A 76 -2.95 2.25 -15.70
N VAL A 77 -2.07 1.27 -15.49
CA VAL A 77 -1.65 0.31 -16.53
C VAL A 77 -2.82 -0.54 -17.02
N VAL A 78 -3.62 -1.10 -16.10
CA VAL A 78 -4.77 -1.93 -16.49
C VAL A 78 -5.86 -1.10 -17.16
N ARG A 79 -6.00 0.17 -16.78
CA ARG A 79 -6.89 1.11 -17.42
C ARG A 79 -6.40 1.56 -18.81
N LEU A 80 -5.09 1.60 -19.05
CA LEU A 80 -4.53 1.84 -20.38
C LEU A 80 -4.72 0.63 -21.30
N ALA A 81 -4.65 -0.58 -20.74
CA ALA A 81 -4.77 -1.83 -21.48
C ALA A 81 -6.22 -2.26 -21.77
N ARG A 82 -7.20 -1.77 -21.01
CA ARG A 82 -8.63 -2.05 -21.23
C ARG A 82 -9.32 -0.84 -21.83
N ASP A 83 -10.23 -1.08 -22.78
CA ASP A 83 -11.02 -0.02 -23.40
C ASP A 83 -11.70 0.87 -22.35
N ALA A 84 -11.73 2.17 -22.63
CA ALA A 84 -12.21 3.22 -21.74
C ALA A 84 -13.71 3.10 -21.36
N SER A 85 -14.41 2.09 -21.87
CA SER A 85 -15.83 1.80 -21.61
C SER A 85 -16.09 1.39 -20.15
N VAL A 86 -15.11 0.81 -19.47
CA VAL A 86 -15.26 0.38 -18.07
C VAL A 86 -14.51 1.33 -17.14
N LEU A 87 -15.22 2.32 -16.58
CA LEU A 87 -14.63 3.39 -15.75
C LEU A 87 -13.89 2.89 -14.49
N THR A 88 -14.17 1.66 -14.05
CA THR A 88 -13.58 0.99 -12.87
C THR A 88 -12.56 -0.09 -13.24
N ALA A 89 -12.27 -0.31 -14.53
CA ALA A 89 -11.24 -1.25 -14.95
C ALA A 89 -9.90 -0.87 -14.33
N GLY A 90 -9.28 -1.82 -13.62
CA GLY A 90 -8.02 -1.62 -12.91
C GLY A 90 -8.17 -1.33 -11.41
N LEU A 91 -9.38 -1.04 -10.90
CA LEU A 91 -9.53 -0.83 -9.45
C LEU A 91 -9.23 -2.11 -8.67
N GLY A 92 -9.75 -3.25 -9.14
CA GLY A 92 -9.50 -4.55 -8.52
C GLY A 92 -8.02 -4.93 -8.52
N THR A 93 -7.30 -4.68 -9.61
CA THR A 93 -5.86 -4.96 -9.67
C THR A 93 -5.06 -4.05 -8.74
N GLY A 94 -5.42 -2.76 -8.64
CA GLY A 94 -4.83 -1.86 -7.64
C GLY A 94 -5.05 -2.35 -6.20
N VAL A 95 -6.26 -2.83 -5.88
CA VAL A 95 -6.56 -3.42 -4.57
C VAL A 95 -5.72 -4.67 -4.29
N VAL A 96 -5.61 -5.58 -5.27
CA VAL A 96 -4.83 -6.82 -5.13
C VAL A 96 -3.34 -6.52 -4.94
N ILE A 97 -2.79 -5.57 -5.69
CA ILE A 97 -1.39 -5.13 -5.55
C ILE A 97 -1.15 -4.55 -4.15
N ALA A 98 -2.06 -3.70 -3.66
CA ALA A 98 -1.96 -3.13 -2.32
C ALA A 98 -1.90 -4.23 -1.25
N LEU A 99 -2.77 -5.23 -1.35
CA LEU A 99 -2.81 -6.37 -0.42
C LEU A 99 -1.55 -7.22 -0.50
N LEU A 100 -1.09 -7.56 -1.72
CA LEU A 100 0.13 -8.34 -1.91
C LEU A 100 1.37 -7.65 -1.33
N MET A 101 1.53 -6.35 -1.59
CA MET A 101 2.63 -5.56 -1.01
C MET A 101 2.56 -5.56 0.52
N SER A 102 1.38 -5.45 1.08
CA SER A 102 1.18 -5.41 2.53
C SER A 102 1.50 -6.75 3.20
N VAL A 103 1.11 -7.86 2.58
CA VAL A 103 1.49 -9.20 3.01
C VAL A 103 3.00 -9.37 2.94
N ASN A 104 3.63 -8.96 1.83
CA ASN A 104 5.08 -9.07 1.66
C ASN A 104 5.84 -8.26 2.72
N MET A 105 5.44 -6.99 2.96
CA MET A 105 6.03 -6.16 4.01
C MET A 105 5.88 -6.77 5.40
N TYR A 106 4.72 -7.36 5.70
CA TYR A 106 4.50 -8.05 6.97
C TYR A 106 5.43 -9.24 7.16
N TYR A 107 5.59 -10.09 6.13
CA TYR A 107 6.48 -11.26 6.19
C TYR A 107 7.96 -10.88 6.22
N SER A 108 8.41 -9.91 5.41
CA SER A 108 9.80 -9.44 5.45
C SER A 108 10.16 -8.89 6.82
N ALA A 109 9.30 -8.06 7.41
CA ALA A 109 9.54 -7.55 8.76
C ALA A 109 9.57 -8.66 9.82
N LEU A 110 8.77 -9.71 9.66
CA LEU A 110 8.77 -10.88 10.54
C LEU A 110 10.08 -11.67 10.44
N HIS A 111 10.59 -11.85 9.22
CA HIS A 111 11.87 -12.52 8.97
C HIS A 111 13.04 -11.70 9.52
N ASP A 112 13.07 -10.39 9.31
CA ASP A 112 14.12 -9.51 9.86
C ASP A 112 14.16 -9.56 11.40
N LEU A 113 12.99 -9.67 12.03
CA LEU A 113 12.82 -9.88 13.47
C LEU A 113 13.38 -11.24 13.90
N GLU A 114 13.01 -12.32 13.22
CA GLU A 114 13.50 -13.68 13.51
C GLU A 114 15.03 -13.77 13.37
N GLU A 115 15.60 -13.12 12.36
CA GLU A 115 17.04 -13.07 12.13
C GLU A 115 17.76 -12.24 13.21
N HIS A 116 17.21 -11.10 13.62
CA HIS A 116 17.77 -10.29 14.73
C HIS A 116 17.74 -11.02 16.08
N PHE A 117 16.69 -11.80 16.35
CA PHE A 117 16.57 -12.56 17.60
C PHE A 117 17.35 -13.88 17.57
N SER A 118 17.49 -14.52 16.42
CA SER A 118 18.34 -15.72 16.25
C SER A 118 19.83 -15.38 16.22
N ALA A 119 20.19 -14.15 15.84
CA ALA A 119 21.56 -13.65 15.85
C ALA A 119 22.00 -13.09 17.22
N ALA A 120 21.11 -12.99 18.21
CA ALA A 120 21.51 -12.69 19.59
C ALA A 120 22.20 -13.95 20.17
N PRO A 121 23.52 -13.95 20.39
CA PRO A 121 24.21 -15.13 20.86
C PRO A 121 23.70 -15.48 22.26
N VAL A 122 23.29 -16.73 22.44
CA VAL A 122 23.03 -17.38 23.73
C VAL A 122 24.38 -17.61 24.43
N GLU A 123 25.17 -16.55 24.67
CA GLU A 123 26.51 -16.67 25.27
C GLU A 123 26.60 -16.21 26.73
N ASP A 124 25.55 -15.70 27.37
CA ASP A 124 25.66 -15.17 28.74
C ASP A 124 24.65 -15.74 29.75
N ILE A 125 24.37 -17.05 29.69
CA ILE A 125 23.69 -17.73 30.82
C ILE A 125 24.63 -18.69 31.55
N GLU A 126 25.67 -19.25 30.90
CA GLU A 126 26.66 -20.09 31.61
C GLU A 126 27.69 -19.28 32.41
N SER A 127 27.82 -17.97 32.19
CA SER A 127 28.76 -17.10 32.92
C SER A 127 28.23 -16.58 34.26
N MET A 128 26.91 -16.70 34.54
CA MET A 128 26.30 -16.31 35.83
C MET A 128 26.23 -17.45 36.87
N GLN A 129 26.74 -18.64 36.56
CA GLN A 129 26.68 -19.80 37.46
C GLN A 129 28.05 -20.24 38.04
N ARG A 130 29.03 -19.32 38.11
CA ARG A 130 30.27 -19.51 38.87
C ARG A 130 30.43 -18.50 40.00
#